data_AF-A0A2M6W7H8-F1
#
_entry.id   AF-A0A2M6W7H8-F1
#
_cell.length_a   1.000
_cell.length_b   1.000
_cell.length_c   1.000
_cell.angle_alpha   90.00
_cell.angle_beta   90.00
_cell.angle_gamma   90.00
#
_symmetry.space_group_name_H-M   'P 1'
#
loop_
_entity.id
_entity.type
_entity.pdbx_description
1 polymer ?
#
loop_
_entity_poly.entity_id
_entity_poly.type
_entity_poly.pdbx_seq_one_letter_code
_entity_poly.pdbx_strand_id
1 'polypeptide(L)'
;MICSVFDFSIYFCYYYPRIGEVASELLPAGRQGSKAVIKFMYCVYFLQSLKDKGLYIGKTNNIKRRLSEHNAGKVQSTKSRKPFILLGLEKYQTEKECLAAELEWKKGYKREQLKVRYSL
;
A
#
# COMPACT_ATOMS: atom_id res chain seq x y z
N MET A 1 35.60 -3.83 2.17
CA MET A 1 34.47 -3.83 1.22
C MET A 1 33.24 -4.25 2.01
N ILE A 2 32.64 -3.30 2.73
CA ILE A 2 31.68 -3.56 3.81
C ILE A 2 30.25 -3.46 3.26
N CYS A 3 29.45 -4.49 3.56
CA CYS A 3 27.97 -4.57 3.60
C CYS A 3 27.13 -3.99 2.44
N SER A 4 26.36 -4.84 1.75
CA SER A 4 24.99 -4.47 1.31
C SER A 4 24.17 -5.65 0.71
N VAL A 5 24.17 -6.82 1.35
CA VAL A 5 23.03 -7.74 1.19
C VAL A 5 21.95 -7.37 2.21
N PHE A 6 21.42 -6.14 2.08
CA PHE A 6 20.13 -5.85 2.68
C PHE A 6 19.10 -6.57 1.82
N ASP A 7 18.68 -7.74 2.28
CA ASP A 7 17.52 -8.43 1.75
C ASP A 7 16.32 -7.45 1.78
N PHE A 8 16.10 -6.75 0.66
CA PHE A 8 14.97 -5.83 0.46
C PHE A 8 13.64 -6.55 0.74
N SER A 9 13.61 -7.87 0.58
CA SER A 9 12.50 -8.74 0.91
C SER A 9 12.23 -8.82 2.42
N ILE A 10 13.27 -8.90 3.26
CA ILE A 10 13.15 -8.97 4.73
C ILE A 10 12.74 -7.61 5.29
N TYR A 11 13.31 -6.51 4.77
CA TYR A 11 12.97 -5.15 5.22
C TYR A 11 11.49 -4.79 4.91
N PHE A 12 10.98 -5.17 3.74
CA PHE A 12 9.56 -5.02 3.40
C PHE A 12 8.65 -5.97 4.21
N CYS A 13 9.16 -7.13 4.64
CA CYS A 13 8.41 -8.08 5.45
C CYS A 13 8.02 -7.46 6.81
N TYR A 14 8.97 -6.78 7.46
CA TYR A 14 8.77 -6.10 8.74
C TYR A 14 7.96 -4.80 8.64
N TYR A 15 8.08 -4.04 7.55
CA TYR A 15 7.45 -2.71 7.46
C TYR A 15 5.98 -2.70 7.02
N TYR A 16 5.48 -3.77 6.38
CA TYR A 16 4.13 -3.78 5.79
C TYR A 16 3.35 -5.07 6.11
N PRO A 17 2.67 -5.18 7.26
CA PRO A 17 1.91 -6.38 7.62
C PRO A 17 0.88 -6.76 6.54
N ARG A 18 0.56 -8.06 6.44
CA ARG A 18 -0.48 -8.54 5.53
C ARG A 18 -1.81 -7.88 5.93
N ILE A 19 -2.62 -7.46 4.96
CA ILE A 19 -3.94 -6.88 5.23
C ILE A 19 -4.78 -7.95 5.94
N GLY A 20 -5.05 -7.74 7.22
CA GLY A 20 -5.66 -8.72 8.13
C GLY A 20 -4.82 -9.09 9.36
N GLU A 21 -3.56 -8.66 9.46
CA GLU A 21 -2.78 -8.72 10.70
C GLU A 21 -3.21 -7.57 11.63
N VAL A 22 -3.78 -7.96 12.77
CA VAL A 22 -4.22 -7.08 13.85
C VAL A 22 -3.01 -6.38 14.47
N ALA A 23 -3.04 -5.06 14.58
CA ALA A 23 -2.19 -4.36 15.54
C ALA A 23 -2.76 -4.66 16.94
N SER A 24 -2.23 -5.70 17.58
CA SER A 24 -2.51 -5.97 18.98
C SER A 24 -1.70 -5.01 19.85
N GLU A 25 -2.01 -3.71 19.81
CA GLU A 25 -1.38 -2.76 20.73
C GLU A 25 -2.34 -2.37 21.87
N LEU A 26 -2.03 -2.95 23.03
CA LEU A 26 -2.19 -2.46 24.41
C LEU A 26 -3.56 -1.92 24.84
N LEU A 27 -4.43 -2.81 25.34
CA LEU A 27 -5.49 -2.43 26.28
C LEU A 27 -5.09 -2.86 27.70
N PRO A 28 -5.34 -2.03 28.73
CA PRO A 28 -5.05 -2.37 30.12
C PRO A 28 -5.76 -3.68 30.51
N ALA A 29 -5.04 -4.52 31.26
CA ALA A 29 -5.54 -5.79 31.75
C ALA A 29 -6.82 -5.58 32.58
N GLY A 30 -7.95 -6.09 32.10
CA GLY A 30 -9.18 -6.20 32.91
C GLY A 30 -10.45 -5.63 32.30
N ARG A 31 -10.92 -6.20 31.17
CA ARG A 31 -12.37 -6.33 30.89
C ARG A 31 -12.59 -7.33 29.75
N GLN A 32 -13.24 -8.45 30.04
CA GLN A 32 -13.65 -9.43 29.03
C GLN A 32 -14.93 -8.94 28.34
N GLY A 33 -14.78 -7.99 27.42
CA GLY A 33 -15.76 -7.72 26.37
C GLY A 33 -15.25 -8.33 25.07
N SER A 34 -16.12 -8.94 24.27
CA SER A 34 -15.78 -9.43 22.93
C SER A 34 -15.11 -8.33 22.12
N LYS A 35 -13.78 -8.43 21.96
CA LYS A 35 -12.95 -7.44 21.26
C LYS A 35 -13.44 -7.36 19.81
N ALA A 36 -14.07 -6.25 19.44
CA ALA A 36 -14.41 -5.96 18.05
C ALA A 36 -13.09 -5.79 17.27
N VAL A 37 -12.65 -6.84 16.60
CA VAL A 37 -11.43 -6.81 15.79
C VAL A 37 -11.74 -6.12 14.47
N ILE A 38 -11.31 -4.86 14.34
CA ILE A 38 -11.41 -4.12 13.08
C ILE A 38 -10.44 -4.78 12.08
N LYS A 39 -10.97 -5.63 11.20
CA LYS A 39 -10.20 -6.30 10.14
C LYS A 39 -10.30 -5.48 8.85
N PHE A 40 -9.21 -4.88 8.44
CA PHE A 40 -9.09 -4.34 7.09
C PHE A 40 -8.80 -5.49 6.12
N MET A 41 -9.52 -5.55 4.99
CA MET A 41 -9.34 -6.60 3.96
C MET A 41 -8.90 -6.03 2.61
N TYR A 42 -9.11 -4.72 2.39
CA TYR A 42 -8.84 -4.06 1.13
C TYR A 42 -7.99 -2.81 1.36
N CYS A 43 -7.18 -2.43 0.38
CA CYS A 43 -6.51 -1.14 0.40
C CYS A 43 -6.45 -0.51 -0.99
N VAL A 44 -6.41 0.81 -1.00
CA VAL A 44 -5.97 1.62 -2.14
C VAL A 44 -4.50 1.96 -1.91
N TYR A 45 -3.68 1.88 -2.95
CA TYR A 45 -2.25 2.14 -2.87
C TYR A 45 -1.81 3.15 -3.93
N PHE A 46 -0.77 3.91 -3.57
CA PHE A 46 -0.19 4.96 -4.40
C PHE A 46 1.27 4.60 -4.70
N LEU A 47 1.59 4.35 -5.97
CA LEU A 47 2.96 4.10 -6.40
C LEU A 47 3.47 5.27 -7.23
N GLN A 48 4.75 5.58 -7.09
CA GLN A 48 5.46 6.43 -8.02
C GLN A 48 6.46 5.61 -8.81
N SER A 49 6.48 5.79 -10.12
CA SER A 49 7.58 5.29 -10.95
C SER A 49 8.79 6.21 -10.79
N LEU A 50 9.96 5.65 -10.48
CA LEU A 50 11.20 6.41 -10.40
C LEU A 50 11.71 6.83 -11.78
N LYS A 51 11.26 6.16 -12.84
CA LYS A 51 11.69 6.39 -14.22
C LYS A 51 11.04 7.62 -14.84
N ASP A 52 9.72 7.72 -14.73
CA ASP A 52 8.93 8.79 -15.35
C ASP A 52 8.26 9.72 -14.33
N LYS A 53 8.53 9.52 -13.03
CA LYS A 53 7.93 10.25 -11.91
C LYS A 53 6.41 10.19 -11.84
N GLY A 54 5.78 9.38 -12.67
CA GLY A 54 4.33 9.32 -12.79
C GLY A 54 3.69 8.52 -11.66
N LEU A 55 2.52 9.00 -11.25
CA LEU A 55 1.71 8.39 -10.20
C LEU A 55 0.81 7.28 -10.75
N TYR A 56 0.82 6.14 -10.07
CA TYR A 56 -0.08 5.01 -10.28
C TYR A 56 -0.94 4.79 -9.03
N ILE A 57 -2.24 4.61 -9.24
CA ILE A 57 -3.22 4.40 -8.18
C ILE A 57 -3.98 3.12 -8.51
N GLY A 58 -4.06 2.21 -7.54
CA GLY A 58 -4.82 0.97 -7.68
C GLY A 58 -5.28 0.46 -6.33
N LYS A 59 -6.04 -0.63 -6.35
CA LYS A 59 -6.47 -1.35 -5.14
C LYS A 59 -5.92 -2.76 -5.08
N THR A 60 -5.72 -3.27 -3.87
CA THR A 60 -5.32 -4.65 -3.63
C THR A 60 -5.68 -5.11 -2.23
N ASN A 61 -5.75 -6.42 -2.03
CA ASN A 61 -5.80 -7.07 -0.72
C ASN A 61 -4.41 -7.44 -0.19
N ASN A 62 -3.35 -7.32 -1.00
CA ASN A 62 -1.99 -7.64 -0.60
C ASN A 62 -0.97 -6.75 -1.31
N ILE A 63 -0.57 -5.67 -0.63
CA ILE A 63 0.34 -4.66 -1.18
C ILE A 63 1.74 -5.22 -1.47
N LYS A 64 2.23 -6.15 -0.64
CA LYS A 64 3.54 -6.80 -0.82
C LYS A 64 3.59 -7.56 -2.15
N ARG A 65 2.60 -8.44 -2.37
CA ARG A 65 2.48 -9.19 -3.62
C ARG A 65 2.39 -8.23 -4.81
N ARG A 66 1.56 -7.20 -4.69
CA ARG A 66 1.28 -6.28 -5.78
C ARG A 66 2.50 -5.43 -6.16
N LEU A 67 3.23 -4.90 -5.19
CA LEU A 67 4.46 -4.14 -5.43
C LEU A 67 5.54 -5.02 -6.08
N SER A 68 5.68 -6.27 -5.61
CA SER A 68 6.59 -7.24 -6.22
C SER A 68 6.23 -7.54 -7.68
N GLU A 69 4.95 -7.74 -8.00
CA GLU A 69 4.48 -7.93 -9.38
C GLU A 69 4.79 -6.73 -10.29
N HIS A 70 4.58 -5.52 -9.80
CA HIS A 70 4.90 -4.29 -10.53
C HIS A 70 6.40 -4.17 -10.78
N ASN A 71 7.25 -4.40 -9.78
CA ASN A 71 8.71 -4.33 -9.93
C ASN A 71 9.31 -5.52 -10.71
N ALA A 72 8.65 -6.67 -10.71
CA ALA A 72 8.98 -7.79 -11.58
C ALA A 72 8.57 -7.52 -13.04
N GLY A 73 7.65 -6.57 -13.31
CA GLY A 73 7.15 -6.27 -14.65
C GLY A 73 6.14 -7.27 -15.19
N LYS A 74 5.48 -8.01 -14.29
CA LYS A 74 4.40 -8.93 -14.62
C LYS A 74 3.13 -8.21 -15.10
N VAL A 75 3.04 -6.90 -14.85
CA VAL A 75 1.90 -6.07 -15.24
C VAL A 75 2.20 -5.34 -16.55
N GLN A 76 1.55 -5.75 -17.65
CA GLN A 76 1.81 -5.24 -19.01
C GLN A 76 1.77 -3.71 -19.11
N SER A 77 0.82 -3.06 -18.45
CA SER A 77 0.64 -1.60 -18.49
C SER A 77 1.67 -0.80 -17.70
N THR A 78 2.42 -1.44 -16.80
CA THR A 78 3.41 -0.76 -15.94
C THR A 78 4.82 -1.30 -16.10
N LYS A 79 5.02 -2.37 -16.89
CA LYS A 79 6.33 -3.03 -17.10
C LYS A 79 7.41 -2.08 -17.61
N SER A 80 7.06 -1.10 -18.44
CA SER A 80 8.00 -0.14 -19.05
C SER A 80 8.39 1.02 -18.13
N ARG A 81 7.67 1.18 -17.01
CA ARG A 81 7.74 2.32 -16.08
C ARG A 81 8.44 1.97 -14.76
N LYS A 82 8.97 0.76 -14.64
CA LYS A 82 9.74 0.31 -13.47
C LYS A 82 11.05 1.10 -13.32
N PRO A 83 11.60 1.23 -12.12
CA PRO A 83 11.12 0.69 -10.83
C PRO A 83 10.06 1.59 -10.16
N PHE A 84 9.19 0.98 -9.34
CA PHE A 84 8.16 1.66 -8.56
C PHE A 84 8.49 1.69 -7.07
N ILE A 85 8.20 2.83 -6.45
CA ILE A 85 8.20 3.02 -5.00
C ILE A 85 6.78 3.20 -4.49
N LEU A 86 6.51 2.70 -3.28
CA LEU A 86 5.24 2.90 -2.58
C LEU A 86 5.27 4.23 -1.83
N LEU A 87 4.37 5.14 -2.17
CA LEU A 87 4.24 6.43 -1.46
C LEU A 87 3.34 6.29 -0.24
N GLY A 88 2.26 5.51 -0.37
CA GLY A 88 1.32 5.28 0.72
C GLY A 88 0.20 4.33 0.35
N LEU A 89 -0.63 4.03 1.35
CA LEU A 89 -1.81 3.18 1.20
C LEU A 89 -2.90 3.60 2.19
N GLU A 90 -4.14 3.41 1.80
CA GLU A 90 -5.33 3.60 2.63
C GLU A 90 -6.06 2.26 2.77
N LYS A 91 -6.37 1.86 4.01
CA LYS A 91 -6.97 0.56 4.33
C LYS A 91 -8.48 0.71 4.54
N TYR A 92 -9.24 -0.25 4.04
CA TYR A 92 -10.70 -0.29 4.11
C TYR A 92 -11.18 -1.66 4.61
N GLN A 93 -12.30 -1.65 5.33
CA GLN A 93 -12.91 -2.87 5.85
C GLN A 93 -13.66 -3.59 4.74
N THR A 94 -14.41 -2.82 3.93
CA THR A 94 -15.24 -3.38 2.86
C THR A 94 -14.66 -3.10 1.47
N GLU A 95 -15.00 -3.97 0.51
CA GLU A 95 -14.61 -3.75 -0.88
C GLU A 95 -15.29 -2.53 -1.49
N LYS A 96 -16.54 -2.27 -1.11
CA LYS A 96 -17.33 -1.13 -1.61
C LYS A 96 -16.68 0.21 -1.24
N GLU A 97 -16.27 0.37 0.02
CA GLU A 97 -15.53 1.56 0.47
C GLU A 97 -14.21 1.73 -0.28
N CYS A 98 -13.46 0.62 -0.44
CA CYS A 98 -12.20 0.62 -1.19
C CYS A 98 -12.39 1.04 -2.65
N LEU A 99 -13.45 0.53 -3.31
CA LEU A 99 -13.77 0.85 -4.69
C LEU A 99 -14.20 2.32 -4.83
N ALA A 100 -15.06 2.81 -3.93
CA ALA A 100 -15.46 4.21 -3.92
C ALA A 100 -14.24 5.12 -3.73
N ALA A 101 -13.37 4.81 -2.78
CA ALA A 101 -12.15 5.57 -2.56
C ALA A 101 -11.18 5.50 -3.75
N GLU A 102 -11.01 4.34 -4.40
CA GLU A 102 -10.19 4.22 -5.60
C GLU A 102 -10.67 5.16 -6.71
N LEU A 103 -11.99 5.22 -6.93
CA LEU A 103 -12.60 6.11 -7.91
C LEU A 103 -12.37 7.58 -7.55
N GLU A 104 -12.55 7.95 -6.28
CA GLU A 104 -12.24 9.30 -5.78
C GLU A 104 -10.78 9.67 -6.03
N TRP A 105 -9.84 8.81 -5.65
CA TRP A 105 -8.41 9.05 -5.80
C TRP A 105 -7.96 9.16 -7.25
N LYS A 106 -8.68 8.53 -8.19
CA LYS A 106 -8.42 8.64 -9.63
C LYS A 106 -8.91 9.97 -10.24
N LYS A 107 -9.77 10.74 -9.55
CA LYS A 107 -10.23 12.05 -10.02
C LYS A 107 -9.06 13.04 -10.11
N GLY A 108 -9.09 13.92 -11.12
CA GLY A 108 -8.00 14.86 -11.40
C GLY A 108 -7.56 15.70 -10.18
N TYR A 109 -8.51 16.34 -9.50
CA TYR A 109 -8.20 17.18 -8.33
C TYR A 109 -7.56 16.40 -7.17
N LYS A 110 -7.98 15.13 -6.95
CA LYS A 110 -7.37 14.26 -5.93
C LYS A 110 -5.96 13.83 -6.31
N ARG A 111 -5.69 13.62 -7.61
CA ARG A 111 -4.33 13.34 -8.09
C ARG A 111 -3.39 14.51 -7.86
N GLU A 112 -3.84 15.74 -8.08
CA GLU A 112 -3.05 16.93 -7.76
C GLU A 112 -2.79 17.06 -6.25
N GLN A 113 -3.79 16.78 -5.40
CA GLN A 113 -3.59 16.72 -3.95
C GLN A 113 -2.52 15.69 -3.54
N LEU A 114 -2.47 14.52 -4.19
CA LEU A 114 -1.44 13.52 -3.93
C LEU A 114 -0.04 14.02 -4.32
N LYS A 115 0.10 14.75 -5.44
CA LYS A 115 1.38 15.34 -5.82
C LYS A 115 1.87 16.34 -4.78
N VAL A 116 0.98 17.23 -4.33
CA VAL A 116 1.31 18.20 -3.27
C VAL A 116 1.68 17.48 -1.97
N ARG A 117 0.88 16.48 -1.56
CA ARG A 117 1.10 15.72 -0.31
C ARG A 117 2.44 15.00 -0.27
N TYR A 118 2.86 14.40 -1.38
CA TYR A 118 4.12 13.65 -1.48
C TYR A 118 5.26 14.43 -2.12
N SER A 119 5.07 15.74 -2.35
CA SER A 119 6.06 16.63 -2.98
C SER A 119 6.61 16.08 -4.30
N LEU A 120 5.70 15.60 -5.17
CA LEU A 120 6.01 14.99 -6.47
C LEU A 120 6.14 16.01 -7.61
#